data_AF-A0A367KYG8-F1
#
_entry.id   AF-A0A367KYG8-F1
#
_cell.length_a   1.000
_cell.length_b   1.000
_cell.length_c   1.000
_cell.angle_alpha   90.00
_cell.angle_beta   90.00
_cell.angle_gamma   90.00
#
_symmetry.space_group_name_H-M   'P 1'
#
loop_
_entity.id
_entity.type
_entity.pdbx_description
1 polymer ?
#
loop_
_entity_poly.entity_id
_entity_poly.type
_entity_poly.pdbx_seq_one_letter_code
_entity_poly.pdbx_strand_id
1 'polypeptide(L)'
;MSCQSCSGCFTNNSCSTKVTVKEKTRFQDLLNAASNSSHDDHLIPTIVVELSKNVYASHNVLIKAFDTLGLSAFLELSRVLYQLKLTGEHIAWADEYCQSNLDLLMHTLQTDKQKLLAYCDDQAELHELFRSLAPHTIPRVSQ
;
A
#
# COMPACT_ATOMS: atom_id res chain seq x y z
N MET A 1 -52.30 -1.63 -15.31
CA MET A 1 -51.34 -0.72 -14.63
C MET A 1 -50.00 -0.89 -15.30
N SER A 2 -49.35 0.24 -15.53
CA SER A 2 -48.29 0.52 -16.49
C SER A 2 -46.98 -0.25 -16.26
N CYS A 3 -46.48 -0.74 -17.40
CA CYS A 3 -45.14 -1.17 -17.76
C CYS A 3 -43.99 -0.40 -17.06
N GLN A 4 -42.89 -1.07 -16.72
CA GLN A 4 -41.74 -1.20 -17.62
C GLN A 4 -40.58 -1.95 -16.95
N SER A 5 -40.17 -3.03 -17.61
CA SER A 5 -38.86 -3.64 -17.54
C SER A 5 -37.79 -2.63 -17.97
N CYS A 6 -36.77 -2.39 -17.13
CA CYS A 6 -35.53 -1.79 -17.61
C CYS A 6 -34.57 -2.88 -18.09
N SER A 7 -34.74 -3.16 -19.37
CA SER A 7 -33.77 -3.73 -20.29
C SER A 7 -32.40 -3.05 -20.18
N GLY A 8 -31.34 -3.88 -20.17
CA GLY A 8 -30.14 -3.66 -20.97
C GLY A 8 -29.10 -2.64 -20.49
N CYS A 9 -27.93 -3.14 -20.11
CA CYS A 9 -26.63 -2.54 -20.47
C CYS A 9 -25.53 -3.62 -20.52
N PHE A 10 -25.68 -4.57 -21.47
CA PHE A 10 -24.52 -5.20 -22.11
C PHE A 10 -24.11 -4.30 -23.27
N THR A 11 -23.19 -3.37 -23.05
CA THR A 11 -22.36 -2.82 -24.12
C THR A 11 -20.96 -2.54 -23.60
N ASN A 12 -19.99 -3.13 -24.30
CA ASN A 12 -18.57 -2.83 -24.21
C ASN A 12 -18.33 -1.33 -24.16
N ASN A 13 -17.81 -0.84 -23.04
CA ASN A 13 -16.92 0.31 -23.05
C ASN A 13 -15.90 0.11 -21.94
N SER A 14 -14.65 -0.08 -22.37
CA SER A 14 -13.40 0.17 -21.65
C SER A 14 -13.59 0.57 -20.18
N CYS A 15 -13.31 -0.38 -19.27
CA CYS A 15 -13.15 -0.09 -17.84
C CYS A 15 -11.90 0.78 -17.67
N SER A 16 -12.08 2.07 -17.93
CA SER A 16 -11.13 3.11 -17.59
C SER A 16 -11.15 3.22 -16.07
N THR A 17 -10.11 2.69 -15.43
CA THR A 17 -9.85 2.78 -13.99
C THR A 17 -9.61 4.23 -13.60
N LYS A 18 -10.70 5.01 -13.52
CA LYS A 18 -10.73 6.22 -12.71
C LYS A 18 -10.72 5.76 -11.26
N VAL A 19 -9.54 5.80 -10.63
CA VAL A 19 -9.37 5.69 -9.16
C VAL A 19 -10.39 6.62 -8.53
N THR A 20 -11.48 6.04 -8.03
CA THR A 20 -12.72 6.76 -7.76
C THR A 20 -12.66 7.21 -6.32
N VAL A 21 -13.07 8.45 -6.05
CA VAL A 21 -13.08 9.11 -4.74
C VAL A 21 -13.61 8.23 -3.57
N LYS A 22 -14.43 7.21 -3.88
CA LYS A 22 -14.92 6.17 -2.96
C LYS A 22 -13.84 5.34 -2.25
N GLU A 23 -12.69 5.08 -2.86
CA GLU A 23 -11.64 4.27 -2.22
C GLU A 23 -10.93 5.05 -1.11
N LYS A 24 -10.67 6.34 -1.34
CA LYS A 24 -10.06 7.22 -0.33
C LYS A 24 -10.94 7.36 0.92
N THR A 25 -12.26 7.45 0.73
CA THR A 25 -13.19 7.51 1.87
C THR A 25 -13.18 6.20 2.64
N ARG A 26 -13.18 5.06 1.95
CA ARG A 26 -13.20 3.73 2.60
C ARG A 26 -11.99 3.48 3.49
N PHE A 27 -10.77 3.78 3.03
CA PHE A 27 -9.58 3.56 3.86
C PHE A 27 -9.54 4.53 5.04
N GLN A 28 -9.95 5.79 4.85
CA GLN A 28 -10.05 6.74 5.95
C GLN A 28 -11.10 6.30 6.98
N ASP A 29 -12.22 5.73 6.54
CA ASP A 29 -13.25 5.16 7.43
C ASP A 29 -12.70 3.98 8.25
N LEU A 30 -11.86 3.13 7.66
CA LEU A 30 -11.16 2.05 8.37
C LEU A 30 -10.20 2.59 9.44
N LEU A 31 -9.42 3.62 9.13
CA LEU A 31 -8.53 4.25 10.11
C LEU A 31 -9.31 4.92 11.25
N ASN A 32 -10.43 5.57 10.92
CA ASN A 32 -11.29 6.19 11.91
C ASN A 32 -11.97 5.14 12.81
N ALA A 33 -12.41 4.02 12.24
CA ALA A 33 -12.94 2.89 13.00
C ALA A 33 -11.88 2.36 13.97
N ALA A 34 -10.66 2.07 13.48
CA ALA A 34 -9.56 1.56 14.30
C ALA A 34 -9.15 2.51 15.44
N SER A 35 -9.32 3.82 15.26
CA SER A 35 -9.07 4.81 16.32
C SER A 35 -10.17 4.84 17.40
N ASN A 36 -11.40 4.46 17.07
CA ASN A 36 -12.58 4.59 17.94
C ASN A 36 -12.99 3.27 18.60
N SER A 37 -12.70 2.13 17.96
CA SER A 37 -13.00 0.81 18.48
C SER A 37 -11.75 0.19 19.10
N SER A 38 -11.73 0.02 20.41
CA SER A 38 -10.67 -0.71 21.11
C SER A 38 -10.79 -2.24 20.98
N HIS A 39 -11.78 -2.75 20.25
CA HIS A 39 -12.24 -4.15 20.35
C HIS A 39 -12.49 -4.89 19.02
N ASP A 40 -12.23 -4.30 17.86
CA ASP A 40 -12.29 -5.07 16.61
C ASP A 40 -10.90 -5.63 16.25
N ASP A 41 -10.69 -6.89 16.62
CA ASP A 41 -9.44 -7.65 16.41
C ASP A 41 -9.00 -7.74 14.94
N HIS A 42 -9.89 -7.40 13.99
CA HIS A 42 -9.64 -7.53 12.56
C HIS A 42 -9.28 -6.23 11.84
N LEU A 43 -9.41 -5.06 12.47
CA LEU A 43 -9.17 -3.79 11.79
C LEU A 43 -7.69 -3.58 11.44
N ILE A 44 -6.78 -3.84 12.39
CA ILE A 44 -5.34 -3.72 12.14
C ILE A 44 -4.88 -4.71 11.07
N PRO A 45 -5.20 -6.02 11.15
CA PRO A 45 -4.92 -6.94 10.05
C PRO A 45 -5.46 -6.50 8.70
N THR A 46 -6.67 -5.91 8.67
CA THR A 46 -7.28 -5.41 7.42
C THR A 46 -6.49 -4.24 6.84
N ILE A 47 -6.09 -3.27 7.68
CA ILE A 47 -5.25 -2.14 7.26
C ILE A 47 -3.92 -2.64 6.70
N VAL A 48 -3.29 -3.60 7.38
CA VAL A 48 -2.01 -4.19 6.97
C VAL A 48 -2.14 -4.85 5.60
N VAL A 49 -3.17 -5.68 5.38
CA VAL A 49 -3.41 -6.35 4.09
C VAL A 49 -3.71 -5.35 2.98
N GLU A 50 -4.51 -4.31 3.27
CA GLU A 50 -4.88 -3.32 2.27
C GLU A 50 -3.67 -2.51 1.78
N LEU A 51 -2.76 -2.16 2.68
CA LEU A 51 -1.51 -1.45 2.38
C LEU A 51 -0.47 -2.35 1.74
N SER A 52 -0.30 -3.58 2.23
CA SER A 52 0.73 -4.49 1.73
C SER A 52 0.42 -5.07 0.36
N LYS A 53 -0.84 -5.03 -0.10
CA LYS A 53 -1.27 -5.61 -1.39
C LYS A 53 -0.79 -7.05 -1.60
N ASN A 54 -0.78 -7.84 -0.51
CA ASN A 54 -0.27 -9.21 -0.46
C ASN A 54 1.24 -9.38 -0.68
N VAL A 55 2.01 -8.30 -0.60
CA VAL A 55 3.49 -8.36 -0.59
C VAL A 55 3.96 -8.70 0.82
N TYR A 56 4.59 -9.86 0.96
CA TYR A 56 5.01 -10.38 2.27
C TYR A 56 6.01 -9.47 3.01
N ALA A 57 7.00 -8.92 2.29
CA ALA A 57 7.98 -8.01 2.88
C ALA A 57 7.30 -6.77 3.50
N SER A 58 6.41 -6.14 2.74
CA SER A 58 5.63 -4.98 3.19
C SER A 58 4.68 -5.32 4.34
N HIS A 59 4.11 -6.52 4.35
CA HIS A 59 3.30 -7.00 5.47
C HIS A 59 4.15 -7.05 6.76
N ASN A 60 5.35 -7.61 6.71
CA ASN A 60 6.24 -7.68 7.87
C ASN A 60 6.65 -6.28 8.38
N VAL A 61 6.91 -5.33 7.48
CA VAL A 61 7.21 -3.94 7.86
C VAL A 61 6.05 -3.33 8.63
N LEU A 62 4.82 -3.50 8.15
CA LEU A 62 3.63 -2.93 8.78
C LEU A 62 3.30 -3.56 10.14
N ILE A 63 3.50 -4.88 10.28
CA ILE A 63 3.36 -5.57 11.57
C ILE A 63 4.40 -5.06 12.56
N LYS A 64 5.67 -4.99 12.14
CA LYS A 64 6.75 -4.40 12.95
C LYS A 64 6.43 -2.96 13.36
N ALA A 65 5.88 -2.17 12.45
CA ALA A 65 5.48 -0.80 12.73
C ALA A 65 4.37 -0.71 13.78
N PHE A 66 3.36 -1.58 13.70
CA PHE A 66 2.31 -1.67 14.71
C PHE A 66 2.87 -2.04 16.09
N ASP A 67 3.75 -3.05 16.15
CA ASP A 67 4.36 -3.52 17.41
C ASP A 67 5.29 -2.48 18.06
N THR A 68 5.90 -1.61 17.25
CA THR A 68 6.94 -0.67 17.73
C THR A 68 6.41 0.73 18.03
N LEU A 69 5.55 1.27 17.16
CA LEU A 69 5.13 2.69 17.22
C LEU A 69 3.90 2.92 18.10
N GLY A 70 3.17 1.84 18.44
CA GLY A 70 1.87 1.92 19.09
C GLY A 70 0.75 2.37 18.14
N LEU A 71 -0.49 2.21 18.58
CA LEU A 71 -1.67 2.34 17.71
C LEU A 71 -1.76 3.71 17.02
N SER A 72 -1.64 4.82 17.75
CA SER A 72 -1.86 6.15 17.17
C SER A 72 -0.84 6.50 16.08
N ALA A 73 0.44 6.22 16.33
CA ALA A 73 1.51 6.51 15.37
C ALA A 73 1.47 5.53 14.19
N PHE A 74 1.09 4.27 14.41
CA PHE A 74 0.84 3.32 13.33
C PHE A 74 -0.30 3.78 12.41
N LEU A 75 -1.41 4.27 12.96
CA LEU A 75 -2.53 4.79 12.15
C LEU A 75 -2.12 6.06 11.37
N GLU A 76 -1.27 6.91 11.96
CA GLU A 76 -0.70 8.06 11.25
C GLU A 76 0.20 7.63 10.10
N LEU A 77 1.15 6.71 10.35
CA LEU A 77 2.01 6.13 9.32
C LEU A 77 1.17 5.54 8.19
N SER A 78 0.18 4.71 8.53
CA SER A 78 -0.74 4.06 7.59
C SER A 78 -1.47 5.08 6.71
N ARG A 79 -1.93 6.19 7.31
CA ARG A 79 -2.56 7.30 6.59
C ARG A 79 -1.61 7.94 5.59
N VAL A 80 -0.40 8.27 6.04
CA VAL A 80 0.61 8.95 5.20
C VAL A 80 1.03 8.07 4.03
N LEU A 81 1.31 6.79 4.28
CA LEU A 81 1.65 5.82 3.24
C LEU A 81 0.55 5.74 2.17
N TYR A 82 -0.71 5.62 2.60
CA TYR A 82 -1.84 5.57 1.68
C TYR A 82 -2.01 6.86 0.87
N GLN A 83 -1.88 8.03 1.51
CA GLN A 83 -1.99 9.34 0.84
C GLN A 83 -0.90 9.55 -0.22
N LEU A 84 0.32 9.08 0.06
CA LEU A 84 1.45 9.11 -0.86
C LEU A 84 1.43 7.97 -1.88
N LYS A 85 0.43 7.08 -1.82
CA LYS A 85 0.31 5.87 -2.64
C LYS A 85 1.48 4.88 -2.48
N LEU A 86 2.21 4.97 -1.38
CA LEU A 86 3.22 3.98 -0.99
C LEU A 86 2.51 2.74 -0.47
N THR A 87 2.26 1.79 -1.37
CA THR A 87 1.58 0.52 -1.10
C THR A 87 2.28 -0.62 -1.82
N GLY A 88 2.05 -1.86 -1.40
CA GLY A 88 2.74 -3.00 -1.98
C GLY A 88 4.24 -2.92 -1.74
N GLU A 89 5.02 -3.24 -2.77
CA GLU A 89 6.50 -3.30 -2.74
C GLU A 89 7.14 -1.99 -2.27
N HIS A 90 6.52 -0.84 -2.57
CA HIS A 90 7.03 0.48 -2.14
C HIS A 90 7.22 0.61 -0.63
N ILE A 91 6.40 -0.07 0.17
CA ILE A 91 6.54 -0.04 1.63
C ILE A 91 7.83 -0.77 2.06
N ALA A 92 8.16 -1.89 1.41
CA ALA A 92 9.39 -2.62 1.68
C ALA A 92 10.62 -1.80 1.26
N TRP A 93 10.57 -1.14 0.10
CA TRP A 93 11.65 -0.25 -0.35
C TRP A 93 11.79 0.97 0.56
N ALA A 94 10.68 1.50 1.08
CA ALA A 94 10.73 2.60 2.03
C ALA A 94 11.37 2.20 3.37
N ASP A 95 11.07 1.00 3.86
CA ASP A 95 11.75 0.44 5.03
C ASP A 95 13.25 0.23 4.77
N GLU A 96 13.61 -0.30 3.60
CA GLU A 96 15.01 -0.50 3.18
C GLU A 96 15.78 0.82 3.10
N TYR A 97 15.19 1.85 2.47
CA TYR A 97 15.78 3.19 2.39
C TYR A 97 16.09 3.76 3.78
N CYS A 98 15.20 3.51 4.73
CA CYS A 98 15.36 3.90 6.13
C CYS A 98 16.09 2.86 6.99
N GLN A 99 16.71 1.85 6.38
CA GLN A 99 17.50 0.80 7.05
C GLN A 99 16.72 0.10 8.18
N SER A 100 15.44 -0.14 7.94
CA SER A 100 14.50 -0.72 8.91
C SER A 100 14.35 0.07 10.22
N ASN A 101 14.65 1.37 10.20
CA ASN A 101 14.40 2.30 11.28
C ASN A 101 13.07 3.05 11.04
N LEU A 102 12.05 2.68 11.81
CA LEU A 102 10.68 3.19 11.66
C LEU A 102 10.54 4.67 12.08
N ASP A 103 11.33 5.12 13.05
CA ASP A 103 11.35 6.53 13.45
C ASP A 103 11.94 7.39 12.33
N LEU A 104 13.01 6.90 11.69
CA LEU A 104 13.61 7.55 10.53
C LEU A 104 12.63 7.57 9.34
N LEU A 105 11.87 6.49 9.13
CA LEU A 105 10.84 6.43 8.10
C LEU A 105 9.76 7.48 8.33
N MET A 106 9.21 7.56 9.56
CA MET A 106 8.22 8.57 9.93
C MET A 106 8.76 9.98 9.73
N HIS A 107 9.97 10.26 10.23
CA HIS A 107 10.62 11.56 10.05
C HIS A 107 10.81 11.90 8.56
N THR A 108 11.29 10.95 7.76
CA THR A 108 11.55 11.14 6.32
C THR A 108 10.26 11.42 5.56
N LEU A 109 9.18 10.70 5.86
CA LEU A 109 7.86 10.92 5.25
C LEU A 109 7.28 12.31 5.55
N GLN A 110 7.64 12.91 6.69
CA GLN A 110 7.22 14.25 7.07
C GLN A 110 8.12 15.36 6.49
N THR A 111 9.43 15.14 6.42
CA THR A 111 10.42 16.20 6.14
C THR A 111 11.05 16.13 4.75
N ASP A 112 11.40 14.93 4.26
CA ASP A 112 12.21 14.74 3.04
C ASP A 112 11.61 13.66 2.13
N LYS A 113 10.28 13.60 2.08
CA LYS A 113 9.55 12.56 1.34
C LYS A 113 9.90 12.50 -0.15
N GLN A 114 10.36 13.59 -0.76
CA GLN A 114 10.68 13.61 -2.19
C GLN A 114 11.84 12.67 -2.54
N LYS A 115 12.89 12.61 -1.70
CA LYS A 115 14.02 11.69 -1.94
C LYS A 115 13.60 10.24 -1.78
N LEU A 116 12.78 9.96 -0.78
CA LEU A 116 12.21 8.63 -0.57
C LEU A 116 11.33 8.21 -1.75
N LEU A 117 10.47 9.10 -2.24
CA LEU A 117 9.63 8.81 -3.41
C LEU A 117 10.46 8.54 -4.66
N ALA A 118 11.48 9.35 -4.93
CA ALA A 118 12.38 9.12 -6.05
C ALA A 118 13.10 7.76 -5.94
N TYR A 119 13.60 7.40 -4.75
CA TYR A 119 14.19 6.08 -4.52
C TYR A 119 13.20 4.95 -4.81
N CYS A 120 11.95 5.07 -4.34
CA CYS A 120 10.91 4.08 -4.62
C CYS A 120 10.58 3.96 -6.11
N ASP A 121 10.58 5.08 -6.86
CA ASP A 121 10.37 5.08 -8.30
C ASP A 121 11.52 4.38 -9.03
N ASP A 122 12.78 4.63 -8.63
CA ASP A 122 13.96 3.95 -9.18
C ASP A 122 13.90 2.43 -8.95
N GLN A 123 13.49 2.01 -7.74
CA GLN A 123 13.31 0.58 -7.43
C GLN A 123 12.18 -0.05 -8.25
N ALA A 124 11.09 0.68 -8.49
CA ALA A 124 10.00 0.21 -9.33
C ALA A 124 10.47 -0.03 -10.78
N GLU A 125 11.24 0.89 -11.35
CA GLU A 125 11.82 0.74 -12.69
C GLU A 125 12.72 -0.49 -12.78
N LEU A 126 13.63 -0.66 -11.82
CA LEU A 126 14.48 -1.85 -11.75
C LEU A 126 13.65 -3.13 -11.64
N HIS A 127 12.66 -3.16 -10.75
CA HIS A 127 11.82 -4.33 -10.55
C HIS A 127 11.06 -4.70 -11.83
N GLU A 128 10.51 -3.72 -12.55
CA GLU A 128 9.85 -3.94 -13.85
C GLU A 128 10.81 -4.47 -14.92
N LEU A 129 12.02 -3.89 -15.02
CA LEU A 129 13.05 -4.35 -15.95
C LEU A 129 13.36 -5.83 -15.73
N PHE A 130 13.62 -6.24 -14.49
CA PHE A 130 13.94 -7.64 -14.18
C PHE A 130 12.74 -8.58 -14.30
N ARG A 131 11.52 -8.09 -14.06
CA ARG A 131 10.29 -8.88 -14.26
C ARG A 131 10.00 -9.19 -15.73
N SER A 132 10.44 -8.31 -16.63
CA SER A 132 10.26 -8.48 -18.07
C SER A 132 11.24 -9.48 -18.72
N LEU A 133 12.27 -9.90 -17.99
CA LEU A 133 13.25 -10.88 -18.49
C LEU A 133 12.63 -12.27 -18.56
N ALA A 134 12.95 -12.99 -19.63
CA ALA A 134 12.54 -14.38 -19.77
C ALA A 134 13.09 -15.22 -18.59
N PRO A 135 12.36 -16.27 -18.16
CA PRO A 135 12.92 -17.24 -17.23
C PRO A 135 14.27 -17.75 -17.74
N HIS A 136 15.27 -17.86 -16.87
CA HIS A 136 16.65 -18.31 -17.17
C HIS A 136 17.58 -17.31 -17.87
N THR A 137 17.23 -16.02 -17.98
CA THR A 137 18.13 -15.01 -18.56
C THR A 137 19.30 -14.64 -17.63
N ILE A 138 19.13 -14.76 -16.31
CA ILE A 138 20.20 -14.53 -15.33
C ILE A 138 20.83 -15.88 -14.99
N PRO A 139 22.10 -16.12 -15.36
CA PRO A 139 22.81 -17.33 -14.95
C PRO A 139 22.90 -17.33 -13.42
N ARG A 140 22.44 -18.42 -12.78
CA ARG A 140 22.75 -18.62 -11.36
C ARG A 140 24.27 -18.75 -11.28
N VAL A 141 24.91 -17.89 -10.50
CA VAL A 141 26.32 -18.05 -10.15
C VAL A 141 26.40 -19.39 -9.42
N SER A 142 26.88 -20.43 -10.10
CA SER A 142 27.23 -21.69 -9.49
C SER A 142 28.40 -21.43 -8.55
N GLN A 143 28.13 -21.47 -7.24
CA GLN A 143 29.17 -21.58 -6.22
C GLN A 143 29.87 -22.92 -6.30
#